data_AF-A0AAW2T8Q1-F1
#
_entry.id   AF-A0AAW2T8Q1-F1
#
_cell.length_a   1.000
_cell.length_b   1.000
_cell.length_c   1.000
_cell.angle_alpha   90.00
_cell.angle_beta   90.00
_cell.angle_gamma   90.00
#
_symmetry.space_group_name_H-M   'P 1'
#
loop_
_entity.id
_entity.type
_entity.pdbx_description
1 polymer ?
#
loop_
_entity_poly.entity_id
_entity_poly.type
_entity_poly.pdbx_seq_one_letter_code
_entity_poly.pdbx_strand_id
1 'polypeptide(L)'
;MAMRKLNTSASVLEAMGAPLTGTDLRAYVMSEGGIALQNFKPRLRSKRCFLIFPVQGSERKGLVSVEVKKKKGQYDMRLLAVDIPMASGPDQRLFLIGDNEEYKIGGDLISELRDPVVKALAAAKEFEAHDDKEDAARELQEAGRKHQADIQKLQKGNFQWLQGRFF
;
A
#
# COMPACT_ATOMS: atom_id res chain seq x y z
N MET A 1 -2.80 -9.75 -12.26
CA MET A 1 -4.18 -9.72 -12.80
C MET A 1 -5.07 -8.70 -12.10
N ALA A 2 -5.15 -8.68 -10.76
CA ALA A 2 -6.01 -7.74 -10.01
C ALA A 2 -5.69 -6.26 -10.30
N MET A 3 -4.43 -5.82 -10.15
CA MET A 3 -4.01 -4.43 -10.41
C MET A 3 -4.33 -3.93 -11.82
N ARG A 4 -4.25 -4.81 -12.83
CA ARG A 4 -4.62 -4.47 -14.21
C ARG A 4 -6.10 -4.17 -14.32
N LYS A 5 -6.97 -4.99 -13.70
CA LYS A 5 -8.42 -4.78 -13.68
C LYS A 5 -8.79 -3.48 -12.95
N LEU A 6 -8.13 -3.22 -11.81
CA LEU A 6 -8.31 -1.99 -11.04
C LEU A 6 -7.94 -0.74 -11.86
N ASN A 7 -6.76 -0.74 -12.49
CA ASN A 7 -6.29 0.36 -13.35
C ASN A 7 -7.05 0.51 -14.68
N THR A 8 -8.02 -0.35 -14.96
CA THR A 8 -8.91 -0.23 -16.14
C THR A 8 -10.35 0.06 -15.76
N SER A 9 -10.66 0.12 -14.46
CA SER A 9 -12.02 0.32 -13.97
C SER A 9 -12.29 1.80 -13.75
N ALA A 10 -13.17 2.38 -14.58
CA ALA A 10 -13.54 3.79 -14.48
C ALA A 10 -14.04 4.16 -13.08
N SER A 11 -14.95 3.35 -12.51
CA SER A 11 -15.51 3.61 -11.17
C SER A 11 -14.45 3.66 -10.06
N VAL A 12 -13.44 2.80 -10.14
CA VAL A 12 -12.35 2.82 -9.15
C VAL A 12 -11.44 4.01 -9.38
N LEU A 13 -11.09 4.30 -10.62
CA LEU A 13 -10.21 5.44 -10.96
C LEU A 13 -10.87 6.78 -10.63
N GLU A 14 -12.17 6.93 -10.84
CA GLU A 14 -12.93 8.11 -10.43
C GLU A 14 -12.97 8.28 -8.91
N ALA A 15 -13.09 7.17 -8.16
CA ALA A 15 -13.18 7.23 -6.71
C ALA A 15 -11.83 7.45 -6.01
N MET A 16 -10.72 7.04 -6.63
CA MET A 16 -9.39 7.02 -6.00
C MET A 16 -8.34 7.90 -6.69
N GLY A 17 -8.59 8.30 -7.93
CA GLY A 17 -7.62 8.97 -8.79
C GLY A 17 -6.65 7.99 -9.49
N ALA A 18 -6.24 8.34 -10.70
CA ALA A 18 -5.34 7.53 -11.54
C ALA A 18 -3.89 8.05 -11.49
N PRO A 19 -2.88 7.17 -11.68
CA PRO A 19 -2.96 5.71 -11.72
C PRO A 19 -3.04 5.10 -10.32
N LEU A 20 -3.54 3.87 -10.22
CA LEU A 20 -3.46 3.10 -8.99
C LEU A 20 -2.13 2.36 -8.88
N THR A 21 -1.43 2.61 -7.79
CA THR A 21 -0.20 1.91 -7.39
C THR A 21 -0.48 1.01 -6.19
N GLY A 22 0.06 -0.21 -6.24
CA GLY A 22 0.03 -1.12 -5.09
C GLY A 22 1.22 -0.87 -4.17
N THR A 23 1.11 -1.28 -2.91
CA THR A 23 2.27 -1.34 -2.02
C THR A 23 2.89 -2.73 -2.00
N ASP A 24 4.05 -2.86 -1.34
CA ASP A 24 4.71 -4.15 -1.11
C ASP A 24 4.03 -4.99 -0.02
N LEU A 25 3.21 -4.37 0.83
CA LEU A 25 2.44 -5.05 1.85
C LEU A 25 1.32 -5.89 1.21
N ARG A 26 1.39 -7.21 1.41
CA ARG A 26 0.35 -8.15 0.96
C ARG A 26 0.18 -9.23 2.01
N ALA A 27 -1.06 -9.49 2.40
CA ALA A 27 -1.39 -10.62 3.26
C ALA A 27 -2.28 -11.58 2.49
N TYR A 28 -2.04 -12.88 2.66
CA TYR A 28 -2.87 -13.89 2.06
C TYR A 28 -3.09 -15.06 3.00
N VAL A 29 -4.20 -15.74 2.79
CA VAL A 29 -4.55 -16.97 3.49
C VAL A 29 -5.13 -17.96 2.47
N MET A 30 -4.78 -19.23 2.64
CA MET A 30 -5.23 -20.30 1.77
C MET A 30 -6.22 -21.15 2.54
N SER A 31 -7.38 -21.46 1.94
CA SER A 31 -8.25 -22.47 2.51
C SER A 31 -7.60 -23.85 2.42
N GLU A 32 -7.72 -24.66 3.47
CA GLU A 32 -7.41 -26.08 3.38
C GLU A 32 -8.37 -26.73 2.36
N GLY A 33 -7.84 -27.09 1.19
CA GLY A 33 -8.54 -27.96 0.25
C GLY A 33 -8.58 -29.38 0.81
N GLY A 34 -9.46 -30.24 0.30
CA GLY A 34 -9.55 -31.61 0.82
C GLY A 34 -10.56 -32.50 0.11
N ILE A 35 -10.55 -33.78 0.48
CA ILE A 35 -11.56 -34.75 0.07
C ILE A 35 -12.72 -34.63 1.04
N ALA A 36 -13.91 -34.26 0.54
CA ALA A 36 -15.14 -34.22 1.31
C ALA A 36 -16.10 -35.28 0.77
N LEU A 37 -16.80 -36.00 1.64
CA LEU A 37 -17.88 -36.90 1.23
C LEU A 37 -19.19 -36.09 1.25
N GLN A 38 -19.81 -35.89 0.08
CA GLN A 38 -21.12 -35.23 -0.02
C GLN A 38 -22.09 -36.19 -0.71
N ASN A 39 -23.17 -36.60 -0.02
CA ASN A 39 -24.14 -37.58 -0.49
C ASN A 39 -23.47 -38.91 -0.94
N PHE A 40 -22.58 -39.46 -0.11
CA PHE A 40 -21.80 -40.67 -0.40
C PHE A 40 -20.92 -40.61 -1.67
N LYS A 41 -20.71 -39.41 -2.23
CA LYS A 41 -19.80 -39.20 -3.37
C LYS A 41 -18.57 -38.41 -2.91
N PRO A 42 -17.34 -38.92 -3.09
CA PRO A 42 -16.14 -38.17 -2.78
C PRO A 42 -16.03 -36.98 -3.74
N ARG A 43 -15.93 -35.78 -3.17
CA ARG A 43 -15.71 -34.51 -3.87
C ARG A 43 -14.39 -33.91 -3.42
N LEU A 44 -13.55 -33.60 -4.40
CA LEU A 44 -12.34 -32.82 -4.15
C LEU A 44 -12.70 -31.33 -4.07
N ARG A 45 -12.52 -30.73 -2.89
CA ARG A 45 -12.67 -29.28 -2.72
C ARG A 45 -11.41 -28.56 -3.18
N SER A 46 -11.56 -27.71 -4.18
CA SER A 46 -10.53 -26.79 -4.64
C SER A 46 -10.12 -25.79 -3.55
N LYS A 47 -8.81 -25.57 -3.41
CA LYS A 47 -8.26 -24.50 -2.56
C LYS A 47 -8.72 -23.11 -3.05
N ARG A 48 -9.06 -22.24 -2.11
CA ARG A 48 -9.26 -20.80 -2.30
C ARG A 48 -8.07 -20.06 -1.74
N CYS A 49 -7.70 -18.96 -2.38
CA CYS A 49 -6.73 -17.98 -1.93
C CYS A 49 -7.47 -16.69 -1.68
N PHE A 50 -7.38 -16.17 -0.46
CA PHE A 50 -7.82 -14.85 -0.12
C PHE A 50 -6.58 -13.98 0.01
N LEU A 51 -6.55 -12.87 -0.71
CA LEU A 51 -5.44 -11.94 -0.77
C LEU A 51 -5.98 -10.56 -0.45
N ILE A 52 -5.30 -9.84 0.44
CA ILE A 52 -5.60 -8.47 0.79
C ILE A 52 -4.33 -7.61 0.67
N PHE A 53 -4.45 -6.42 0.09
CA PHE A 53 -3.31 -5.51 -0.04
C PHE A 53 -3.76 -4.05 -0.15
N PRO A 54 -2.98 -3.08 0.36
CA PRO A 54 -3.24 -1.67 0.16
C PRO A 54 -3.03 -1.25 -1.29
N VAL A 55 -3.85 -0.30 -1.74
CA VAL A 55 -3.68 0.38 -3.02
C VAL A 55 -3.80 1.89 -2.82
N GLN A 56 -3.07 2.66 -3.61
CA GLN A 56 -3.03 4.11 -3.55
C GLN A 56 -3.32 4.68 -4.94
N GLY A 57 -4.31 5.58 -5.02
CA GLY A 57 -4.48 6.47 -6.16
C GLY A 57 -3.94 7.86 -5.86
N SER A 58 -4.07 8.77 -6.82
CA SER A 58 -3.64 10.16 -6.68
C SER A 58 -4.46 10.95 -5.65
N GLU A 59 -5.69 10.53 -5.38
CA GLU A 59 -6.62 11.24 -4.48
C GLU A 59 -6.85 10.48 -3.17
N ARG A 60 -6.98 9.14 -3.23
CA ARG A 60 -7.31 8.32 -2.05
C ARG A 60 -6.53 7.02 -1.99
N LYS A 61 -6.37 6.53 -0.77
CA LYS A 61 -5.90 5.16 -0.48
C LYS A 61 -7.09 4.24 -0.30
N GLY A 62 -6.86 2.94 -0.46
CA GLY A 62 -7.88 1.92 -0.25
C GLY A 62 -7.25 0.56 0.04
N LEU A 63 -8.11 -0.40 0.35
CA LEU A 63 -7.72 -1.77 0.65
C LEU A 63 -8.41 -2.71 -0.32
N VAL A 64 -7.63 -3.53 -1.03
CA VAL A 64 -8.15 -4.45 -2.04
C VAL A 64 -8.35 -5.81 -1.42
N SER A 65 -9.54 -6.39 -1.58
CA SER A 65 -9.83 -7.79 -1.23
C SER A 65 -10.00 -8.61 -2.51
N VAL A 66 -9.28 -9.73 -2.59
CA VAL A 66 -9.31 -10.64 -3.72
C VAL A 66 -9.57 -12.05 -3.23
N GLU A 67 -10.55 -12.72 -3.84
CA GLU A 67 -10.73 -14.16 -3.69
C GLU A 67 -10.45 -14.85 -5.03
N VAL A 68 -9.64 -15.91 -4.98
CA VAL A 68 -9.32 -16.73 -6.15
C VAL A 68 -9.52 -18.20 -5.82
N LYS A 69 -10.24 -18.92 -6.68
CA LYS A 69 -10.41 -20.37 -6.59
C LYS A 69 -9.58 -21.07 -7.66
N LYS A 70 -8.76 -22.05 -7.27
CA LYS A 70 -7.98 -22.84 -8.23
C LYS A 70 -8.83 -23.95 -8.83
N LYS A 71 -9.03 -23.95 -10.16
CA LYS A 71 -9.78 -24.99 -10.89
C LYS A 71 -8.94 -25.51 -12.06
N LYS A 72 -8.62 -26.81 -12.06
CA LYS A 72 -7.92 -27.50 -13.16
C LYS A 72 -6.68 -26.75 -13.69
N GLY A 73 -5.87 -26.18 -12.78
CA GLY A 73 -4.66 -25.41 -13.14
C GLY A 73 -4.90 -23.93 -13.45
N GLN A 74 -6.15 -23.47 -13.57
CA GLN A 74 -6.50 -22.06 -13.77
C GLN A 74 -6.93 -21.40 -12.46
N TYR A 75 -6.74 -20.08 -12.39
CA TYR A 75 -7.13 -19.23 -11.28
C TYR A 75 -8.41 -18.47 -11.66
N ASP A 76 -9.51 -18.83 -11.00
CA ASP A 76 -10.83 -18.24 -11.20
C ASP A 76 -11.06 -17.18 -10.12
N MET A 77 -10.99 -15.90 -10.48
CA MET A 77 -11.19 -14.78 -9.54
C MET A 77 -12.68 -14.68 -9.21
N ARG A 78 -12.99 -14.91 -7.94
CA ARG A 78 -14.36 -14.97 -7.40
C ARG A 78 -14.80 -13.63 -6.82
N LEU A 79 -13.85 -12.87 -6.29
CA LEU A 79 -14.07 -11.56 -5.70
C LEU A 79 -12.92 -10.64 -6.08
N LEU A 80 -13.25 -9.41 -6.45
CA LEU A 80 -12.33 -8.28 -6.53
C LEU A 80 -13.06 -7.04 -6.05
N ALA A 81 -12.75 -6.60 -4.84
CA ALA A 81 -13.37 -5.44 -4.21
C ALA A 81 -12.31 -4.46 -3.70
N VAL A 82 -12.67 -3.18 -3.61
CA VAL A 82 -11.85 -2.13 -3.02
C VAL A 82 -12.65 -1.41 -1.94
N ASP A 83 -12.09 -1.34 -0.74
CA ASP A 83 -12.57 -0.54 0.37
C ASP A 83 -11.85 0.80 0.39
N ILE A 84 -12.62 1.88 0.23
CA ILE A 84 -12.12 3.26 0.21
C ILE A 84 -12.61 3.94 1.49
N PRO A 85 -11.71 4.23 2.46
CA PRO A 85 -12.08 4.98 3.65
C PRO A 85 -12.53 6.39 3.27
N MET A 86 -13.72 6.76 3.76
CA MET A 86 -14.31 8.06 3.48
C MET A 86 -13.99 9.03 4.63
N ALA A 87 -13.70 10.30 4.30
CA ALA A 87 -13.43 11.32 5.31
C ALA A 87 -14.64 11.60 6.22
N SER A 88 -15.85 11.42 5.67
CA SER A 88 -17.11 11.53 6.40
C SER A 88 -18.09 10.47 5.90
N GLY A 89 -18.74 9.78 6.83
CA GLY A 89 -19.66 8.68 6.51
C GLY A 89 -18.98 7.32 6.49
N PRO A 90 -19.71 6.25 6.09
CA PRO A 90 -19.17 4.91 6.03
C PRO A 90 -18.16 4.76 4.89
N ASP A 91 -17.21 3.84 5.06
CA ASP A 91 -16.31 3.40 4.01
C ASP A 91 -17.10 3.01 2.75
N GLN A 92 -16.61 3.41 1.58
CA GLN A 92 -17.20 3.01 0.30
C GLN A 92 -16.55 1.72 -0.18
N ARG A 93 -17.36 0.69 -0.45
CA ARG A 93 -16.91 -0.56 -1.07
C ARG A 93 -17.33 -0.63 -2.53
N LEU A 94 -16.37 -0.81 -3.42
CA LEU A 94 -16.59 -1.00 -4.86
C LEU A 94 -16.27 -2.43 -5.26
N PHE A 95 -17.22 -3.10 -5.91
CA PHE A 95 -17.05 -4.46 -6.45
C PHE A 95 -16.78 -4.39 -7.96
N LEU A 96 -15.67 -4.99 -8.40
CA LEU A 96 -15.37 -5.19 -9.83
C LEU A 96 -15.74 -6.61 -10.28
N ILE A 97 -15.64 -7.58 -9.36
CA ILE A 97 -16.02 -8.98 -9.55
C ILE A 97 -16.64 -9.48 -8.26
N GLY A 98 -17.74 -10.21 -8.37
CA GLY A 98 -18.54 -10.68 -7.24
C GLY A 98 -19.41 -9.57 -6.65
N ASP A 99 -20.04 -9.86 -5.53
CA ASP A 99 -20.90 -8.95 -4.79
C ASP A 99 -20.65 -9.01 -3.27
N ASN A 100 -21.55 -8.37 -2.51
CA ASN A 100 -21.49 -8.33 -1.06
C ASN A 100 -21.72 -9.70 -0.41
N GLU A 101 -22.50 -10.58 -1.02
CA GLU A 101 -22.71 -11.93 -0.52
C GLU A 101 -21.47 -12.80 -0.76
N GLU A 102 -20.82 -12.72 -1.92
CA GLU A 102 -19.51 -13.35 -2.11
C GLU A 102 -18.46 -12.80 -1.15
N TYR A 103 -18.47 -11.49 -0.90
CA TYR A 103 -17.60 -10.87 0.08
C TYR A 103 -17.80 -11.43 1.48
N LYS A 104 -19.06 -11.60 1.93
CA LYS A 104 -19.40 -12.18 3.24
C LYS A 104 -19.05 -13.66 3.34
N ILE A 105 -19.19 -14.43 2.25
CA ILE A 105 -18.82 -15.85 2.22
C ILE A 105 -17.31 -16.03 2.42
N GLY A 106 -16.50 -15.12 1.87
CA GLY A 106 -15.07 -15.00 2.18
C GLY A 106 -14.76 -14.23 3.46
N GLY A 107 -15.80 -13.69 4.11
CA GLY A 107 -15.76 -12.60 5.07
C GLY A 107 -14.94 -12.92 6.30
N ASP A 108 -15.14 -14.10 6.89
CA ASP A 108 -14.41 -14.51 8.10
C ASP A 108 -12.89 -14.49 7.88
N LEU A 109 -12.41 -15.01 6.74
CA LEU A 109 -10.96 -15.08 6.49
C LEU A 109 -10.39 -13.72 6.05
N ILE A 110 -11.16 -12.91 5.32
CA ILE A 110 -10.72 -11.59 4.88
C ILE A 110 -10.70 -10.60 6.06
N SER A 111 -11.68 -10.65 6.97
CA SER A 111 -11.73 -9.78 8.15
C SER A 111 -10.55 -10.01 9.07
N GLU A 112 -10.14 -11.26 9.26
CA GLU A 112 -8.96 -11.62 10.07
C GLU A 112 -7.66 -11.01 9.52
N LEU A 113 -7.55 -10.82 8.20
CA LEU A 113 -6.39 -10.19 7.59
C LEU A 113 -6.46 -8.66 7.55
N ARG A 114 -7.66 -8.07 7.67
CA ARG A 114 -7.85 -6.62 7.54
C ARG A 114 -7.10 -5.85 8.62
N ASP A 115 -7.37 -6.18 9.88
CA ASP A 115 -6.83 -5.42 11.01
C ASP A 115 -5.30 -5.46 11.10
N PRO A 116 -4.63 -6.63 10.95
CA PRO A 116 -3.17 -6.67 10.91
C PRO A 116 -2.58 -5.83 9.78
N VAL A 117 -3.20 -5.84 8.60
CA VAL A 117 -2.71 -5.09 7.43
C VAL A 117 -2.88 -3.58 7.63
N VAL A 118 -4.02 -3.14 8.17
CA VAL A 118 -4.24 -1.72 8.48
C VAL A 118 -3.25 -1.24 9.54
N LYS A 119 -3.03 -2.02 10.60
CA LYS A 119 -2.03 -1.69 11.63
C LYS A 119 -0.61 -1.62 11.06
N ALA A 120 -0.22 -2.59 10.24
CA ALA A 120 1.09 -2.61 9.60
C ALA A 120 1.28 -1.40 8.67
N LEU A 121 0.25 -1.01 7.93
CA LEU A 121 0.28 0.18 7.07
C LEU A 121 0.43 1.48 7.87
N ALA A 122 -0.28 1.59 9.01
CA ALA A 122 -0.16 2.75 9.89
C ALA A 122 1.26 2.86 10.47
N ALA A 123 1.80 1.75 10.97
CA ALA A 123 3.16 1.69 11.49
C ALA A 123 4.20 2.06 10.43
N ALA A 124 4.09 1.54 9.20
CA ALA A 124 5.02 1.86 8.12
C ALA A 124 5.05 3.36 7.82
N LYS A 125 3.88 4.03 7.80
CA LYS A 125 3.79 5.48 7.59
C LYS A 125 4.42 6.28 8.73
N GLU A 126 4.32 5.81 9.97
CA GLU A 126 4.95 6.46 11.12
C GLU A 126 6.47 6.39 11.06
N PHE A 127 7.02 5.26 10.60
CA PHE A 127 8.46 5.12 10.35
C PHE A 127 8.93 6.06 9.23
N GLU A 128 8.25 6.07 8.07
CA GLU A 128 8.57 6.99 6.97
C GLU A 128 8.58 8.46 7.43
N ALA A 129 7.57 8.89 8.20
CA ALA A 129 7.48 10.26 8.69
C ALA A 129 8.52 10.60 9.77
N HIS A 130 9.07 9.61 10.46
CA HIS A 130 10.17 9.80 11.40
C HIS A 130 11.49 9.97 10.64
N ASP A 131 11.76 9.09 9.67
CA ASP A 131 12.98 9.11 8.86
C ASP A 131 13.09 10.41 8.05
N ASP A 132 11.99 10.87 7.43
CA ASP A 132 11.94 12.15 6.70
C ASP A 132 12.35 13.35 7.58
N LYS A 133 11.97 13.34 8.86
CA LYS A 133 12.32 14.41 9.81
C LYS A 133 13.80 14.36 10.19
N GLU A 134 14.33 13.16 10.37
CA GLU A 134 15.75 12.96 10.70
C GLU A 134 16.62 13.43 9.54
N ASP A 135 16.28 13.04 8.31
CA ASP A 135 16.98 13.43 7.09
C ASP A 135 16.92 14.95 6.89
N ALA A 136 15.74 15.57 7.01
CA ALA A 136 15.60 17.02 6.89
C ALA A 136 16.42 17.79 7.95
N ALA A 137 16.46 17.29 9.20
CA ALA A 137 17.26 17.90 10.26
C ALA A 137 18.76 17.80 9.97
N ARG A 138 19.21 16.65 9.45
CA ARG A 138 20.60 16.43 9.04
C ARG A 138 20.99 17.33 7.87
N GLU A 139 20.16 17.44 6.85
CA GLU A 139 20.39 18.33 5.71
C GLU A 139 20.50 19.79 6.15
N LEU A 140 19.62 20.25 7.05
CA LEU A 140 19.67 21.60 7.60
C LEU A 140 20.98 21.86 8.37
N GLN A 141 21.42 20.88 9.15
CA GLN A 141 22.67 20.96 9.90
C GLN A 141 23.88 20.99 8.96
N GLU A 142 23.92 20.14 7.94
CA GLU A 142 25.00 20.10 6.95
C GLU A 142 25.04 21.39 6.12
N ALA A 143 23.89 21.93 5.71
CA ALA A 143 23.80 23.22 5.04
C ALA A 143 24.32 24.36 5.92
N GLY A 144 23.95 24.37 7.21
CA GLY A 144 24.46 25.33 8.19
C GLY A 144 25.97 25.25 8.36
N ARG A 145 26.53 24.04 8.49
CA ARG A 145 27.99 23.82 8.59
C ARG A 145 28.72 24.31 7.33
N LYS A 146 28.19 24.00 6.14
CA LYS A 146 28.74 24.47 4.85
C LYS A 146 28.72 26.00 4.79
N HIS A 147 27.59 26.62 5.10
CA HIS A 147 27.45 28.07 5.08
C HIS A 147 28.45 28.76 6.03
N GLN A 148 28.59 28.24 7.25
CA GLN A 148 29.54 28.78 8.23
C GLN A 148 31.00 28.59 7.80
N ALA A 149 31.33 27.45 7.18
CA ALA A 149 32.65 27.22 6.62
C ALA A 149 32.98 28.16 5.45
N ASP A 150 32.00 28.46 4.59
CA ASP A 150 32.15 29.39 3.47
C ASP A 150 32.36 30.82 3.97
N ILE A 151 31.61 31.27 4.99
CA ILE A 151 31.83 32.56 5.65
C ILE A 151 33.25 32.64 6.22
N GLN A 152 33.72 31.59 6.91
CA GLN A 152 35.09 31.58 7.47
C GLN A 152 36.17 31.64 6.38
N LYS A 153 35.98 30.94 5.25
CA LYS A 153 36.91 31.01 4.11
C LYS A 153 36.95 32.41 3.51
N LEU A 154 35.79 33.04 3.31
CA LEU A 154 35.70 34.41 2.81
C LEU A 154 36.38 35.41 3.75
N GLN A 155 36.15 35.29 5.07
CA GLN A 155 36.79 36.14 6.07
C GLN A 155 38.32 35.98 6.07
N LYS A 156 38.83 34.74 6.08
CA LYS A 156 40.28 34.47 6.03
C LYS A 156 40.91 34.99 4.73
N GLY A 157 40.27 34.75 3.59
CA GLY A 157 40.73 35.23 2.29
C GLY A 157 40.74 36.76 2.19
N ASN A 158 39.72 37.43 2.74
CA ASN A 158 39.64 38.89 2.79
C ASN A 158 40.74 39.50 3.69
N PHE A 159 41.04 38.86 4.83
CA PHE A 159 42.12 39.28 5.72
C PHE A 159 43.50 39.14 5.06
N GLN A 160 43.70 38.07 4.29
CA GLN A 160 44.94 37.81 3.56
C GLN A 160 45.14 38.78 2.39
N TRP A 161 44.06 39.15 1.68
CA TRP A 161 44.06 40.19 0.64
C TRP A 161 44.41 41.58 1.20
N LEU A 162 43.89 41.92 2.39
CA LEU A 162 44.20 43.19 3.04
C LEU A 162 45.67 43.27 3.46
N GLN A 163 46.27 42.19 3.98
CA GLN A 163 47.69 42.19 4.35
C GLN A 163 48.65 42.25 3.16
N GLY A 164 48.29 41.69 2.01
CA GLY A 164 49.09 41.78 0.78
C GLY A 164 49.06 43.15 0.08
N ARG A 165 48.23 44.10 0.57
CA ARG A 165 48.04 45.43 -0.03
C ARG A 165 48.78 46.55 0.72
N PHE A 166 49.42 46.22 1.84
CA PHE A 166 50.24 47.12 2.66
C PHE A 166 51.75 46.82 2.58
N PHE A 167 52.19 46.03 1.60
CA PHE A 167 53.59 45.83 1.23
C PHE A 167 53.80 46.17 -0.25
#